data_AF-C6CPB0-F1
#
_entry.id   AF-C6CPB0-F1
#
_cell.length_a   1.000
_cell.length_b   1.000
_cell.length_c   1.000
_cell.angle_alpha   90.00
_cell.angle_beta   90.00
_cell.angle_gamma   90.00
#
_symmetry.space_group_name_H-M   'P 1'
#
loop_
_entity.id
_entity.type
_entity.pdbx_description
1 polymer ?
#
loop_
_entity_poly.entity_id
_entity_poly.type
_entity_poly.pdbx_seq_one_letter_code
_entity_poly.pdbx_strand_id
1 'polypeptide(L)'
;MNTLNNMKLSTMLASSFAIVILIGFIVAGFGRIQLWQLSSNIKDLSDNRVPKLIMMQAYQSNIMTVSNAARDLVLSSDSAHMQVEKQRIDDAVAKSTALLQRYNELTVSPAAKALLKNLEDARPEAITALKKVIELGLANRDDEAKSTILNEFQPSQVKLMKAIDDIITYQKNSTNDLSANSVQLASDSGSMMFALTIMALVLGSLIAWFITRQVKGKLGGEPAEAAYIAQQIAQGNLAINIALKENDTRSVLAAIEVMRQNLCHIVDQVRQSSYSIALGSNEIASGTSDLSQRTEEQAASLQQTAASMEQISNAVTHNVEIVKHVTDLANTATQTAQTGNEVFSQVITMMNDIRSSSQKIVDIIQFINSIAFQTNILALNAGVEAARAGEEGKGFAVVASEVRSLAQHSASAAHDINTLITESVQKIAAGAELVTHAGGTMGNILEQTRQVAHLINEISLSTSEQQLGISQINTAVAQLDQVTHQNAALVQESATATDSLSSQATHLVDLIKVFIVEDMISRQRLDMVTQDQVVDMDRNQFIMH
;
A
#
# COMPACT_ATOMS: atom_id res chain seq x y z
N MET A 1 24.00 -39.57 -4.48
CA MET A 1 23.95 -38.41 -5.41
C MET A 1 22.89 -37.35 -5.04
N ASN A 2 21.75 -37.71 -4.41
CA ASN A 2 20.73 -36.71 -4.01
C ASN A 2 21.13 -35.77 -2.85
N THR A 3 22.08 -36.16 -1.99
CA THR A 3 22.53 -35.33 -0.85
C THR A 3 23.33 -34.10 -1.29
N LEU A 4 24.10 -34.18 -2.39
CA LEU A 4 24.94 -33.08 -2.90
C LEU A 4 24.13 -31.95 -3.56
N ASN A 5 22.93 -32.23 -4.10
CA ASN A 5 22.11 -31.20 -4.75
C ASN A 5 21.42 -30.25 -3.75
N ASN A 6 21.15 -30.71 -2.53
CA ASN A 6 20.50 -29.91 -1.48
C ASN A 6 21.46 -29.35 -0.42
N MET A 7 22.78 -29.49 -0.60
CA MET A 7 23.74 -28.87 0.31
C MET A 7 23.73 -27.34 0.16
N LYS A 8 23.88 -26.65 1.30
CA LYS A 8 24.13 -25.20 1.34
C LYS A 8 25.45 -24.89 0.63
N LEU A 9 25.51 -23.76 -0.06
CA LEU A 9 26.71 -23.33 -0.81
C LEU A 9 27.96 -23.30 0.08
N SER A 10 27.83 -22.79 1.30
CA SER A 10 28.93 -22.75 2.28
C SER A 10 29.45 -24.14 2.64
N THR A 11 28.56 -25.10 2.88
CA THR A 11 28.94 -26.48 3.19
C THR A 11 29.62 -27.16 2.02
N MET A 12 29.15 -26.91 0.79
CA MET A 12 29.75 -27.46 -0.43
C MET A 12 31.17 -26.91 -0.67
N LEU A 13 31.37 -25.60 -0.49
CA LEU A 13 32.70 -24.99 -0.61
C LEU A 13 33.64 -25.52 0.49
N ALA A 14 33.19 -25.55 1.74
CA ALA A 14 34.01 -26.01 2.87
C ALA A 14 34.44 -27.47 2.72
N SER A 15 33.53 -28.38 2.33
CA SER A 15 33.87 -29.79 2.13
C SER A 15 34.86 -29.98 0.98
N SER A 16 34.73 -29.20 -0.09
CA SER A 16 35.61 -29.27 -1.26
C SER A 16 37.02 -28.81 -0.95
N PHE A 17 37.17 -27.68 -0.24
CA PHE A 17 38.48 -27.22 0.23
C PHE A 17 39.09 -28.20 1.23
N ALA A 18 38.30 -28.75 2.16
CA ALA A 18 38.79 -29.73 3.13
C ALA A 18 39.37 -30.99 2.45
N ILE A 19 38.73 -31.49 1.38
CA ILE A 19 39.23 -32.64 0.61
C ILE A 19 40.57 -32.31 -0.07
N VAL A 20 40.69 -31.16 -0.73
CA VAL A 20 41.94 -30.77 -1.40
C VAL A 20 43.08 -30.60 -0.39
N ILE A 21 42.80 -29.96 0.75
CA ILE A 21 43.76 -29.78 1.84
C ILE A 21 44.19 -31.16 2.39
N LEU A 22 43.24 -32.07 2.63
CA LEU A 22 43.53 -33.42 3.13
C LEU A 22 44.44 -34.20 2.16
N ILE A 23 44.19 -34.14 0.85
CA ILE A 23 45.04 -34.76 -0.16
C ILE A 23 46.45 -34.16 -0.10
N GLY A 24 46.58 -32.84 0.04
CA GLY A 24 47.87 -32.17 0.22
C GLY A 24 48.65 -32.68 1.44
N PHE A 25 47.99 -32.86 2.58
CA PHE A 25 48.60 -33.44 3.78
C PHE A 25 49.06 -34.89 3.57
N ILE A 26 48.29 -35.70 2.85
CA ILE A 26 48.65 -37.09 2.54
C ILE A 26 49.93 -37.14 1.67
N VAL A 27 50.01 -36.30 0.63
CA VAL A 27 51.20 -36.23 -0.25
C VAL A 27 52.42 -35.74 0.52
N ALA A 28 52.27 -34.69 1.34
CA ALA A 28 53.36 -34.17 2.16
C ALA A 28 53.84 -35.19 3.21
N GLY A 29 52.91 -35.90 3.86
CA GLY A 29 53.21 -36.96 4.82
C GLY A 29 53.96 -38.12 4.18
N PHE A 30 53.50 -38.58 3.01
CA PHE A 30 54.19 -39.61 2.23
C PHE A 30 55.62 -39.19 1.87
N GLY A 31 55.80 -37.98 1.32
CA GLY A 31 57.13 -37.45 1.00
C GLY A 31 58.06 -37.37 2.22
N ARG A 32 57.53 -36.97 3.38
CA ARG A 32 58.30 -36.90 4.63
C ARG A 32 58.81 -38.27 5.09
N ILE A 33 57.99 -39.32 4.95
CA ILE A 33 58.35 -40.71 5.29
C ILE A 33 59.48 -41.20 4.38
N GLN A 34 59.37 -41.00 3.07
CA GLN A 34 60.38 -41.44 2.10
C GLN A 34 61.72 -40.72 2.30
N LEU A 35 61.70 -39.41 2.56
CA LEU A 35 62.92 -38.65 2.88
C LEU A 35 63.59 -39.14 4.17
N TRP A 36 62.82 -39.57 5.17
CA TRP A 36 63.37 -40.11 6.40
C TRP A 36 64.07 -41.46 6.16
N GLN A 37 63.48 -42.33 5.34
CA GLN A 37 64.10 -43.61 4.98
C GLN A 37 65.38 -43.42 4.15
N LEU A 38 65.37 -42.49 3.18
CA LEU A 38 66.55 -42.15 2.40
C LEU A 38 67.67 -41.58 3.29
N SER A 39 67.33 -40.67 4.21
CA SER A 39 68.26 -40.11 5.20
C SER A 39 68.87 -41.20 6.08
N SER A 40 68.08 -42.19 6.51
CA SER A 40 68.57 -43.34 7.28
C SER A 40 69.54 -44.20 6.49
N ASN A 41 69.27 -44.48 5.22
CA ASN A 41 70.17 -45.29 4.37
C ASN A 41 71.49 -44.56 4.10
N ILE A 42 71.44 -43.26 3.82
CA ILE A 42 72.64 -42.43 3.66
C ILE A 42 73.47 -42.43 4.94
N LYS A 43 72.82 -42.38 6.11
CA LYS A 43 73.50 -42.48 7.40
C LYS A 43 74.19 -43.83 7.60
N ASP A 44 73.54 -44.96 7.28
CA ASP A 44 74.20 -46.28 7.33
C ASP A 44 75.39 -46.36 6.35
N LEU A 45 75.25 -45.77 5.17
CA LEU A 45 76.33 -45.70 4.18
C LEU A 45 77.56 -44.96 4.74
N SER A 46 77.34 -43.77 5.31
CA SER A 46 78.37 -42.87 5.84
C SER A 46 79.02 -43.39 7.13
N ASP A 47 78.21 -43.83 8.10
CA ASP A 47 78.69 -44.11 9.45
C ASP A 47 79.16 -45.57 9.60
N ASN A 48 78.76 -46.47 8.70
CA ASN A 48 78.94 -47.91 8.88
C ASN A 48 79.62 -48.57 7.66
N ARG A 49 79.07 -48.42 6.46
CA ARG A 49 79.52 -49.16 5.26
C ARG A 49 80.86 -48.66 4.73
N VAL A 50 80.97 -47.36 4.44
CA VAL A 50 82.20 -46.76 3.88
C VAL A 50 83.38 -46.85 4.87
N PRO A 51 83.24 -46.53 6.18
CA PRO A 51 84.34 -46.66 7.13
C PRO A 51 84.88 -48.09 7.23
N LYS A 52 84.02 -49.11 7.22
CA LYS A 52 84.45 -50.53 7.22
C LYS A 52 85.25 -50.93 6.00
N LEU A 53 84.83 -50.46 4.81
CA LEU A 53 85.56 -50.69 3.58
C LEU A 53 86.95 -50.04 3.64
N ILE A 54 87.03 -48.77 4.08
CA ILE A 54 88.28 -48.04 4.25
C ILE A 54 89.20 -48.74 5.27
N MET A 55 88.65 -49.21 6.40
CA MET A 55 89.42 -49.95 7.42
C MET A 55 90.07 -51.21 6.84
N MET A 56 89.34 -51.99 6.03
CA MET A 56 89.88 -53.22 5.43
C MET A 56 90.87 -52.96 4.30
N GLN A 57 90.70 -51.87 3.55
CA GLN A 57 91.71 -51.40 2.58
C GLN A 57 93.00 -50.95 3.28
N ALA A 58 92.88 -50.22 4.40
CA ALA A 58 94.03 -49.83 5.22
C ALA A 58 94.71 -51.07 5.85
N TYR A 59 93.92 -52.06 6.29
CA TYR A 59 94.44 -53.34 6.76
C TYR A 59 95.22 -54.07 5.66
N GLN A 60 94.66 -54.18 4.45
CA GLN A 60 95.35 -54.77 3.29
C GLN A 60 96.68 -54.06 3.00
N SER A 61 96.68 -52.73 2.99
CA SER A 61 97.88 -51.91 2.76
C SER A 61 98.97 -52.15 3.83
N ASN A 62 98.60 -52.26 5.10
CA ASN A 62 99.54 -52.58 6.17
C ASN A 62 100.15 -53.98 5.99
N ILE A 63 99.36 -55.00 5.61
CA ILE A 63 99.92 -56.34 5.40
C ILE A 63 100.82 -56.38 4.15
N MET A 64 100.50 -55.63 3.09
CA MET A 64 101.43 -55.45 1.95
C MET A 64 102.73 -54.78 2.40
N THR A 65 102.65 -53.78 3.29
CA THR A 65 103.82 -53.13 3.89
C THR A 65 104.66 -54.13 4.68
N VAL A 66 104.04 -54.98 5.52
CA VAL A 66 104.72 -56.04 6.26
C VAL A 66 105.45 -57.00 5.32
N SER A 67 104.82 -57.41 4.23
CA SER A 67 105.43 -58.35 3.27
C SER A 67 106.62 -57.75 2.54
N ASN A 68 106.52 -56.50 2.09
CA ASN A 68 107.63 -55.82 1.43
C ASN A 68 108.78 -55.60 2.42
N ALA A 69 108.49 -55.09 3.62
CA ALA A 69 109.50 -54.87 4.65
C ALA A 69 110.18 -56.19 5.10
N ALA A 70 109.45 -57.30 5.17
CA ALA A 70 110.03 -58.61 5.47
C ALA A 70 110.99 -59.09 4.38
N ARG A 71 110.69 -58.80 3.10
CA ARG A 71 111.58 -59.10 1.97
C ARG A 71 112.80 -58.18 1.99
N ASP A 72 112.60 -56.88 2.18
CA ASP A 72 113.66 -55.87 2.24
C ASP A 72 114.63 -56.14 3.40
N LEU A 73 114.11 -56.62 4.54
CA LEU A 73 114.91 -57.06 5.69
C LEU A 73 115.84 -58.22 5.33
N VAL A 74 115.37 -59.23 4.58
CA VAL A 74 116.17 -60.40 4.17
C VAL A 74 117.12 -60.09 3.01
N LEU A 75 116.82 -59.07 2.20
CA LEU A 75 117.67 -58.65 1.09
C LEU A 75 118.83 -57.73 1.51
N SER A 76 118.73 -57.13 2.71
CA SER A 76 119.74 -56.22 3.25
C SER A 76 120.82 -56.96 4.03
N SER A 77 122.08 -56.62 3.81
CA SER A 77 123.21 -57.05 4.66
C SER A 77 123.64 -55.99 5.69
N ASP A 78 122.98 -54.81 5.70
CA ASP A 78 123.20 -53.76 6.70
C ASP A 78 122.26 -53.94 7.90
N SER A 79 122.86 -54.16 9.08
CA SER A 79 122.14 -54.35 10.34
C SER A 79 121.30 -53.13 10.73
N ALA A 80 121.74 -51.90 10.44
CA ALA A 80 120.98 -50.70 10.74
C ALA A 80 119.69 -50.63 9.90
N HIS A 81 119.80 -50.88 8.59
CA HIS A 81 118.66 -50.97 7.69
C HIS A 81 117.69 -52.10 8.07
N MET A 82 118.19 -53.26 8.49
CA MET A 82 117.34 -54.38 8.93
C MET A 82 116.52 -54.04 10.17
N GLN A 83 117.07 -53.26 11.12
CA GLN A 83 116.31 -52.81 12.29
C GLN A 83 115.21 -51.80 11.91
N VAL A 84 115.47 -50.93 10.92
CA VAL A 84 114.44 -50.02 10.37
C VAL A 84 113.29 -50.80 9.74
N GLU A 85 113.58 -51.79 8.90
CA GLU A 85 112.52 -52.62 8.30
C GLU A 85 111.80 -53.47 9.34
N LYS A 86 112.50 -53.97 10.36
CA LYS A 86 111.86 -54.64 11.51
C LYS A 86 110.88 -53.71 12.23
N GLN A 87 111.28 -52.47 12.51
CA GLN A 87 110.42 -51.48 13.16
C GLN A 87 109.19 -51.15 12.29
N ARG A 88 109.37 -51.04 10.98
CA ARG A 88 108.28 -50.83 10.02
C ARG A 88 107.30 -52.01 9.99
N ILE A 89 107.80 -53.24 10.11
CA ILE A 89 106.97 -54.45 10.28
C ILE A 89 106.18 -54.36 11.59
N ASP A 90 106.85 -54.10 12.71
CA ASP A 90 106.23 -54.04 14.04
C ASP A 90 105.10 -52.98 14.08
N ASP A 91 105.35 -51.79 13.53
CA ASP A 91 104.37 -50.70 13.42
C ASP A 91 103.17 -51.10 12.55
N ALA A 92 103.41 -51.69 11.38
CA ALA A 92 102.35 -52.13 10.47
C ALA A 92 101.52 -53.28 11.07
N VAL A 93 102.14 -54.20 11.81
CA VAL A 93 101.47 -55.28 12.54
C VAL A 93 100.60 -54.70 13.67
N ALA A 94 101.11 -53.73 14.43
CA ALA A 94 100.36 -53.06 15.49
C ALA A 94 99.14 -52.32 14.93
N LYS A 95 99.32 -51.50 13.88
CA LYS A 95 98.23 -50.80 13.19
C LYS A 95 97.20 -51.76 12.61
N SER A 96 97.64 -52.86 12.00
CA SER A 96 96.75 -53.91 11.48
C SER A 96 95.92 -54.55 12.58
N THR A 97 96.54 -54.85 13.72
CA THR A 97 95.85 -55.46 14.87
C THR A 97 94.77 -54.52 15.43
N ALA A 98 95.08 -53.23 15.57
CA ALA A 98 94.12 -52.23 16.01
C ALA A 98 92.95 -52.05 15.02
N LEU A 99 93.24 -51.99 13.71
CA LEU A 99 92.20 -51.91 12.66
C LEU A 99 91.29 -53.13 12.69
N LEU A 100 91.85 -54.34 12.85
CA LEU A 100 91.08 -55.57 12.89
C LEU A 100 90.17 -55.65 14.12
N GLN A 101 90.67 -55.24 15.29
CA GLN A 101 89.86 -55.17 16.51
C GLN A 101 88.68 -54.20 16.32
N ARG A 102 88.95 -53.00 15.80
CA ARG A 102 87.90 -52.01 15.55
C ARG A 102 86.89 -52.49 14.51
N TYR A 103 87.37 -53.17 13.46
CA TYR A 103 86.50 -53.76 12.45
C TYR A 103 85.60 -54.86 13.04
N ASN A 104 86.13 -55.71 13.94
CA ASN A 104 85.37 -56.74 14.64
C ASN A 104 84.25 -56.14 15.50
N GLU A 105 84.55 -55.10 16.30
CA GLU A 105 83.55 -54.39 17.14
C GLU A 105 82.37 -53.86 16.32
N LEU A 106 82.63 -53.40 15.10
CA LEU A 106 81.60 -52.85 14.22
C LEU A 106 80.88 -53.95 13.42
N THR A 107 81.39 -55.17 13.37
CA THR A 107 80.88 -56.24 12.49
C THR A 107 79.75 -57.03 13.14
N VAL A 108 78.52 -56.76 12.71
CA VAL A 108 77.31 -57.40 13.26
C VAL A 108 76.76 -58.52 12.35
N SER A 109 76.86 -58.36 11.02
CA SER A 109 76.29 -59.28 10.02
C SER A 109 76.85 -60.70 10.14
N PRO A 110 76.01 -61.76 10.16
CA PRO A 110 76.47 -63.15 10.23
C PRO A 110 77.45 -63.52 9.11
N ALA A 111 77.19 -63.08 7.87
CA ALA A 111 78.08 -63.33 6.73
C ALA A 111 79.44 -62.61 6.91
N ALA A 112 79.41 -61.36 7.38
CA ALA A 112 80.63 -60.60 7.63
C ALA A 112 81.46 -61.19 8.79
N LYS A 113 80.80 -61.72 9.84
CA LYS A 113 81.47 -62.44 10.93
C LYS A 113 82.14 -63.73 10.46
N ALA A 114 81.51 -64.47 9.54
CA ALA A 114 82.12 -65.67 8.97
C ALA A 114 83.38 -65.33 8.15
N LEU A 115 83.34 -64.27 7.34
CA LEU A 115 84.52 -63.81 6.59
C LEU A 115 85.63 -63.30 7.52
N LEU A 116 85.27 -62.57 8.57
CA LEU A 116 86.22 -62.12 9.60
C LEU A 116 86.90 -63.31 10.29
N LYS A 117 86.14 -64.36 10.63
CA LYS A 117 86.68 -65.60 11.19
C LYS A 117 87.69 -66.26 10.24
N ASN A 118 87.38 -66.34 8.94
CA ASN A 118 88.33 -66.90 7.95
C ASN A 118 89.65 -66.11 7.92
N LEU A 119 89.59 -64.79 8.07
CA LEU A 119 90.78 -63.94 8.19
C LEU A 119 91.52 -64.22 9.50
N GLU A 120 90.81 -64.31 10.63
CA GLU A 120 91.41 -64.63 11.94
C GLU A 120 92.10 -66.00 11.93
N ASP A 121 91.50 -67.02 11.30
CA ASP A 121 92.05 -68.37 11.17
C ASP A 121 93.32 -68.42 10.27
N ALA A 122 93.43 -67.51 9.30
CA ALA A 122 94.60 -67.42 8.41
C ALA A 122 95.80 -66.66 9.02
N ARG A 123 95.58 -65.86 10.07
CA ARG A 123 96.62 -64.98 10.66
C ARG A 123 97.75 -65.72 11.39
N PRO A 124 97.50 -66.71 12.27
CA PRO A 124 98.55 -67.33 13.08
C PRO A 124 99.65 -67.97 12.24
N GLU A 125 99.27 -68.60 11.13
CA GLU A 125 100.18 -69.21 10.16
C GLU A 125 101.11 -68.15 9.56
N ALA A 126 100.55 -67.04 9.07
CA ALA A 126 101.31 -65.93 8.49
C ALA A 126 102.22 -65.22 9.51
N ILE A 127 101.75 -65.03 10.75
CA ILE A 127 102.54 -64.40 11.83
C ILE A 127 103.71 -65.32 12.23
N THR A 128 103.48 -66.62 12.32
CA THR A 128 104.52 -67.59 12.69
C THR A 128 105.61 -67.64 11.61
N ALA A 129 105.21 -67.71 10.34
CA ALA A 129 106.15 -67.65 9.22
C ALA A 129 106.91 -66.31 9.18
N LEU A 130 106.23 -65.18 9.42
CA LEU A 130 106.86 -63.85 9.49
C LEU A 130 107.92 -63.77 10.60
N LYS A 131 107.61 -64.25 11.81
CA LYS A 131 108.58 -64.24 12.93
C LYS A 131 109.83 -65.03 12.57
N LYS A 132 109.66 -66.21 11.97
CA LYS A 132 110.78 -67.05 11.51
C LYS A 132 111.62 -66.33 10.43
N VAL A 133 110.98 -65.63 9.49
CA VAL A 133 111.67 -64.79 8.49
C VAL A 133 112.48 -63.67 9.16
N ILE A 134 111.90 -62.96 10.14
CA ILE A 134 112.60 -61.90 10.88
C ILE A 134 113.79 -62.46 11.68
N GLU A 135 113.60 -63.58 12.39
CA GLU A 135 114.66 -64.22 13.18
C GLU A 135 115.82 -64.70 12.32
N LEU A 136 115.54 -65.38 11.21
CA LEU A 136 116.57 -65.85 10.27
C LEU A 136 117.27 -64.69 9.55
N GLY A 137 116.49 -63.66 9.17
CA GLY A 137 117.01 -62.44 8.58
C GLY A 137 118.00 -61.76 9.53
N LEU A 138 117.60 -61.41 10.75
CA LEU A 138 118.47 -60.75 11.74
C LEU A 138 119.69 -61.59 12.14
N ALA A 139 119.61 -62.92 12.03
CA ALA A 139 120.73 -63.83 12.24
C ALA A 139 121.68 -63.94 11.03
N ASN A 140 121.44 -63.19 9.93
CA ASN A 140 122.15 -63.26 8.64
C ASN A 140 122.18 -64.67 8.01
N ARG A 141 121.11 -65.46 8.20
CA ARG A 141 120.94 -66.79 7.60
C ARG A 141 120.14 -66.67 6.29
N ASP A 142 120.72 -65.97 5.32
CA ASP A 142 120.01 -65.47 4.13
C ASP A 142 119.34 -66.57 3.30
N ASP A 143 120.02 -67.70 3.06
CA ASP A 143 119.48 -68.79 2.25
C ASP A 143 118.27 -69.46 2.92
N GLU A 144 118.32 -69.62 4.24
CA GLU A 144 117.22 -70.18 5.03
C GLU A 144 116.05 -69.20 5.17
N ALA A 145 116.37 -67.90 5.31
CA ALA A 145 115.37 -66.82 5.34
C ALA A 145 114.65 -66.71 3.99
N LYS A 146 115.36 -66.75 2.85
CA LYS A 146 114.78 -66.75 1.50
C LYS A 146 113.91 -67.99 1.26
N SER A 147 114.39 -69.18 1.66
CA SER A 147 113.61 -70.41 1.56
C SER A 147 112.32 -70.32 2.38
N THR A 148 112.39 -69.77 3.60
CA THR A 148 111.23 -69.57 4.47
C THR A 148 110.26 -68.52 3.88
N ILE A 149 110.77 -67.46 3.25
CA ILE A 149 109.93 -66.50 2.51
C ILE A 149 109.13 -67.21 1.42
N LEU A 150 109.79 -67.98 0.56
CA LEU A 150 109.15 -68.58 -0.61
C LEU A 150 108.21 -69.74 -0.26
N ASN A 151 108.60 -70.57 0.71
CA ASN A 151 107.90 -71.83 1.00
C ASN A 151 106.91 -71.74 2.17
N GLU A 152 107.07 -70.79 3.10
CA GLU A 152 106.21 -70.68 4.30
C GLU A 152 105.47 -69.33 4.34
N PHE A 153 106.18 -68.21 4.24
CA PHE A 153 105.58 -66.88 4.41
C PHE A 153 104.75 -66.43 3.22
N GLN A 154 105.23 -66.62 1.98
CA GLN A 154 104.48 -66.22 0.78
C GLN A 154 103.16 -67.01 0.62
N PRO A 155 103.11 -68.34 0.77
CA PRO A 155 101.85 -69.09 0.70
C PRO A 155 100.84 -68.68 1.78
N SER A 156 101.30 -68.51 3.02
CA SER A 156 100.45 -68.07 4.14
C SER A 156 99.96 -66.63 3.97
N GLN A 157 100.79 -65.75 3.38
CA GLN A 157 100.40 -64.39 3.00
C GLN A 157 99.32 -64.39 1.92
N VAL A 158 99.45 -65.22 0.86
CA VAL A 158 98.43 -65.32 -0.20
C VAL A 158 97.08 -65.75 0.37
N LYS A 159 97.08 -66.72 1.29
CA LYS A 159 95.87 -67.16 2.00
C LYS A 159 95.26 -66.03 2.84
N LEU A 160 96.08 -65.27 3.57
CA LEU A 160 95.64 -64.11 4.33
C LEU A 160 95.11 -62.97 3.42
N MET A 161 95.77 -62.69 2.30
CA MET A 161 95.32 -61.70 1.31
C MET A 161 93.97 -62.05 0.71
N LYS A 162 93.74 -63.33 0.40
CA LYS A 162 92.44 -63.79 -0.10
C LYS A 162 91.33 -63.53 0.91
N ALA A 163 91.55 -63.85 2.18
CA ALA A 163 90.55 -63.59 3.23
C ALA A 163 90.24 -62.09 3.39
N ILE A 164 91.24 -61.22 3.23
CA ILE A 164 91.04 -59.76 3.22
C ILE A 164 90.24 -59.33 1.99
N ASP A 165 90.57 -59.86 0.81
CA ASP A 165 89.90 -59.52 -0.45
C ASP A 165 88.43 -59.96 -0.46
N ASP A 166 88.11 -61.14 0.11
CA ASP A 166 86.74 -61.62 0.28
C ASP A 166 85.92 -60.65 1.16
N ILE A 167 86.52 -60.12 2.24
CA ILE A 167 85.89 -59.10 3.09
C ILE A 167 85.71 -57.77 2.34
N ILE A 168 86.73 -57.28 1.64
CA ILE A 168 86.66 -56.04 0.86
C ILE A 168 85.57 -56.16 -0.21
N THR A 169 85.51 -57.28 -0.92
CA THR A 169 84.50 -57.57 -1.94
C THR A 169 83.11 -57.60 -1.34
N TYR A 170 82.92 -58.26 -0.20
CA TYR A 170 81.64 -58.26 0.52
C TYR A 170 81.20 -56.84 0.91
N GLN A 171 82.10 -56.05 1.50
CA GLN A 171 81.77 -54.68 1.91
C GLN A 171 81.50 -53.78 0.72
N LYS A 172 82.25 -53.93 -0.38
CA LYS A 172 82.04 -53.18 -1.63
C LYS A 172 80.68 -53.50 -2.24
N ASN A 173 80.32 -54.78 -2.38
CA ASN A 173 79.03 -55.19 -2.93
C ASN A 173 77.88 -54.70 -2.05
N SER A 174 77.96 -54.91 -0.73
CA SER A 174 76.91 -54.45 0.18
C SER A 174 76.76 -52.92 0.21
N THR A 175 77.85 -52.17 0.00
CA THR A 175 77.84 -50.70 -0.13
C THR A 175 77.15 -50.27 -1.43
N ASN A 176 77.50 -50.92 -2.54
CA ASN A 176 76.89 -50.66 -3.85
C ASN A 176 75.40 -51.02 -3.88
N ASP A 177 75.00 -52.14 -3.29
CA ASP A 177 73.60 -52.57 -3.22
C ASP A 177 72.75 -51.56 -2.43
N LEU A 178 73.25 -51.10 -1.27
CA LEU A 178 72.55 -50.10 -0.47
C LEU A 178 72.44 -48.76 -1.21
N SER A 179 73.50 -48.35 -1.92
CA SER A 179 73.49 -47.14 -2.75
C SER A 179 72.49 -47.26 -3.91
N ALA A 180 72.51 -48.36 -4.67
CA ALA A 180 71.60 -48.60 -5.78
C ALA A 180 70.14 -48.63 -5.33
N ASN A 181 69.85 -49.35 -4.24
CA ASN A 181 68.51 -49.39 -3.64
C ASN A 181 68.05 -48.01 -3.16
N SER A 182 68.95 -47.19 -2.64
CA SER A 182 68.63 -45.83 -2.18
C SER A 182 68.32 -44.87 -3.33
N VAL A 183 69.06 -44.97 -4.45
CA VAL A 183 68.78 -44.21 -5.68
C VAL A 183 67.44 -44.65 -6.29
N GLN A 184 67.19 -45.96 -6.36
CA GLN A 184 65.94 -46.50 -6.87
C GLN A 184 64.75 -46.06 -6.00
N LEU A 185 64.88 -46.15 -4.67
CA LEU A 185 63.85 -45.68 -3.73
C LEU A 185 63.56 -44.19 -3.91
N ALA A 186 64.60 -43.35 -4.11
CA ALA A 186 64.42 -41.92 -4.36
C ALA A 186 63.66 -41.66 -5.67
N SER A 187 64.01 -42.38 -6.75
CA SER A 187 63.35 -42.28 -8.05
C SER A 187 61.88 -42.73 -7.99
N ASP A 188 61.61 -43.89 -7.39
CA ASP A 188 60.25 -44.46 -7.28
C ASP A 188 59.37 -43.61 -6.36
N SER A 189 59.94 -43.07 -5.27
CA SER A 189 59.23 -42.14 -4.41
C SER A 189 58.88 -40.84 -5.14
N GLY A 190 59.82 -40.32 -5.94
CA GLY A 190 59.61 -39.10 -6.72
C GLY A 190 58.52 -39.26 -7.79
N SER A 191 58.53 -40.37 -8.54
CA SER A 191 57.50 -40.65 -9.54
C SER A 191 56.11 -40.85 -8.91
N MET A 192 56.03 -41.55 -7.78
CA MET A 192 54.79 -41.73 -7.03
C MET A 192 54.24 -40.39 -6.48
N MET A 193 55.11 -39.53 -5.92
CA MET A 193 54.71 -38.19 -5.48
C MET A 193 54.18 -37.34 -6.63
N PHE A 194 54.81 -37.42 -7.80
CA PHE A 194 54.36 -36.71 -9.00
C PHE A 194 52.99 -37.22 -9.47
N ALA A 195 52.78 -38.55 -9.50
CA ALA A 195 51.50 -39.15 -9.86
C ALA A 195 50.37 -38.75 -8.91
N LEU A 196 50.61 -38.76 -7.58
CA LEU A 196 49.64 -38.31 -6.58
C LEU A 196 49.31 -36.81 -6.73
N THR A 197 50.29 -35.98 -7.08
CA THR A 197 50.09 -34.54 -7.31
C THR A 197 49.22 -34.29 -8.54
N ILE A 198 49.46 -35.01 -9.64
CA ILE A 198 48.61 -34.93 -10.84
C ILE A 198 47.18 -35.37 -10.52
N MET A 199 47.02 -36.48 -9.80
CA MET A 199 45.70 -36.96 -9.38
C MET A 199 44.95 -35.91 -8.54
N ALA A 200 45.65 -35.24 -7.61
CA ALA A 200 45.08 -34.17 -6.81
C ALA A 200 44.62 -32.97 -7.67
N LEU A 201 45.41 -32.58 -8.67
CA LEU A 201 45.07 -31.51 -9.62
C LEU A 201 43.81 -31.84 -10.45
N VAL A 202 43.71 -33.07 -10.97
CA VAL A 202 42.54 -33.51 -11.74
C VAL A 202 41.29 -33.53 -10.87
N LEU A 203 41.36 -34.12 -9.67
CA LEU A 203 40.24 -34.15 -8.74
C LEU A 203 39.81 -32.74 -8.32
N GLY A 204 40.76 -31.86 -7.99
CA GLY A 204 40.47 -30.46 -7.65
C GLY A 204 39.78 -29.71 -8.79
N SER A 205 40.23 -29.92 -10.03
CA SER A 205 39.63 -29.30 -11.23
C SER A 205 38.20 -29.80 -11.50
N LEU A 206 37.96 -31.10 -11.34
CA LEU A 206 36.62 -31.69 -11.48
C LEU A 206 35.64 -31.18 -10.43
N ILE A 207 36.10 -31.06 -9.17
CA ILE A 207 35.29 -30.50 -8.08
C ILE A 207 34.96 -29.02 -8.37
N ALA A 208 35.95 -28.22 -8.77
CA ALA A 208 35.75 -26.81 -9.13
C ALA A 208 34.76 -26.64 -10.28
N TRP A 209 34.86 -27.46 -11.33
CA TRP A 209 33.92 -27.46 -12.45
C TRP A 209 32.50 -27.83 -12.02
N PHE A 210 32.35 -28.86 -11.18
CA PHE A 210 31.06 -29.31 -10.66
C PHE A 210 30.36 -28.22 -9.82
N ILE A 211 31.11 -27.58 -8.90
CA ILE A 211 30.61 -26.46 -8.08
C ILE A 211 30.16 -25.31 -8.96
N THR A 212 31.00 -24.89 -9.91
CA THR A 212 30.70 -23.78 -10.81
C THR A 212 29.42 -24.03 -11.60
N ARG A 213 29.26 -25.26 -12.13
CA ARG A 213 28.06 -25.67 -12.87
C ARG A 213 26.81 -25.68 -11.98
N GLN A 214 26.92 -26.17 -10.75
CA GLN A 214 25.78 -26.22 -9.82
C GLN A 214 25.35 -24.82 -9.37
N VAL A 215 26.31 -23.94 -9.07
CA VAL A 215 26.06 -22.54 -8.68
C VAL A 215 25.41 -21.76 -9.82
N LYS A 216 25.98 -21.80 -11.04
CA LYS A 216 25.36 -21.17 -12.22
C LYS A 216 23.94 -21.70 -12.48
N GLY A 217 23.71 -23.00 -12.26
CA GLY A 217 22.38 -23.59 -12.39
C GLY A 217 21.37 -23.07 -11.36
N LYS A 218 21.76 -22.92 -10.08
CA LYS A 218 20.86 -22.40 -9.03
C LYS A 218 20.60 -20.90 -9.16
N LEU A 219 21.57 -20.12 -9.64
CA LEU A 219 21.34 -18.70 -9.92
C LEU A 219 20.55 -18.47 -11.21
N GLY A 220 20.63 -19.38 -12.19
CA GLY A 220 19.96 -19.24 -13.49
C GLY A 220 20.81 -18.49 -14.53
N GLY A 221 21.89 -17.83 -14.09
CA GLY A 221 22.79 -17.03 -14.93
C GLY A 221 24.09 -16.71 -14.20
N GLU A 222 24.75 -15.63 -14.61
CA GLU A 222 25.95 -15.16 -13.93
C GLU A 222 25.61 -14.35 -12.66
N PRO A 223 26.37 -14.48 -11.55
CA PRO A 223 26.09 -13.75 -10.32
C PRO A 223 26.06 -12.22 -10.50
N ALA A 224 26.95 -11.69 -11.36
CA ALA A 224 27.00 -10.27 -11.66
C ALA A 224 25.76 -9.78 -12.41
N GLU A 225 25.22 -10.60 -13.31
CA GLU A 225 24.00 -10.31 -14.07
C GLU A 225 22.77 -10.29 -13.15
N ALA A 226 22.64 -11.29 -12.26
CA ALA A 226 21.55 -11.32 -11.28
C ALA A 226 21.57 -10.10 -10.34
N ALA A 227 22.76 -9.67 -9.90
CA ALA A 227 22.92 -8.47 -9.08
C ALA A 227 22.56 -7.20 -9.85
N TYR A 228 23.00 -7.09 -11.11
CA TYR A 228 22.66 -5.97 -11.98
C TYR A 228 21.16 -5.85 -12.22
N ILE A 229 20.48 -6.95 -12.53
CA ILE A 229 19.03 -6.97 -12.75
C ILE A 229 18.27 -6.57 -11.47
N ALA A 230 18.67 -7.11 -10.32
CA ALA A 230 18.08 -6.73 -9.05
C ALA A 230 18.27 -5.22 -8.76
N GLN A 231 19.44 -4.67 -9.09
CA GLN A 231 19.72 -3.24 -8.94
C GLN A 231 18.85 -2.38 -9.88
N GLN A 232 18.63 -2.81 -11.13
CA GLN A 232 17.75 -2.14 -12.07
C GLN A 232 16.30 -2.09 -11.57
N ILE A 233 15.78 -3.23 -11.07
CA ILE A 233 14.45 -3.29 -10.47
C ILE A 233 14.35 -2.38 -9.23
N ALA A 234 15.37 -2.38 -8.36
CA ALA A 234 15.40 -1.52 -7.18
C ALA A 234 15.44 -0.02 -7.51
N GLN A 235 15.99 0.34 -8.67
CA GLN A 235 15.99 1.72 -9.21
C GLN A 235 14.70 2.07 -9.96
N GLY A 236 13.74 1.15 -10.05
CA GLY A 236 12.46 1.34 -10.71
C GLY A 236 12.44 0.93 -12.19
N ASN A 237 13.55 0.46 -12.77
CA ASN A 237 13.54 -0.03 -14.14
C ASN A 237 12.96 -1.45 -14.21
N LEU A 238 11.66 -1.54 -14.45
CA LEU A 238 10.93 -2.79 -14.66
C LEU A 238 10.87 -3.21 -16.13
N ALA A 239 11.33 -2.36 -17.07
CA ALA A 239 11.38 -2.65 -18.50
C ALA A 239 12.62 -3.49 -18.91
N ILE A 240 13.48 -3.85 -17.95
CA ILE A 240 14.64 -4.71 -18.21
C ILE A 240 14.19 -6.11 -18.64
N ASN A 241 14.80 -6.60 -19.73
CA ASN A 241 14.60 -7.97 -20.19
C ASN A 241 15.44 -8.94 -19.36
N ILE A 242 14.79 -9.92 -18.73
CA ILE A 242 15.44 -10.98 -17.97
C ILE A 242 15.44 -12.24 -18.83
N ALA A 243 16.60 -12.53 -19.44
CA ALA A 243 16.76 -13.72 -20.27
C ALA A 243 16.86 -14.99 -19.39
N LEU A 244 15.74 -15.70 -19.25
CA LEU A 244 15.71 -16.99 -18.56
C LEU A 244 16.09 -18.13 -19.50
N LYS A 245 16.71 -19.17 -18.93
CA LYS A 245 16.84 -20.44 -19.64
C LYS A 245 15.47 -21.10 -19.82
N GLU A 246 15.34 -21.84 -20.90
CA GLU A 246 14.12 -22.60 -21.22
C GLU A 246 13.74 -23.54 -20.06
N ASN A 247 12.50 -23.43 -19.58
CA ASN A 247 11.94 -24.14 -18.40
C ASN A 247 12.60 -23.83 -17.04
N ASP A 248 13.36 -22.74 -16.91
CA ASP A 248 13.90 -22.32 -15.62
C ASP A 248 12.82 -21.65 -14.75
N THR A 249 12.39 -22.36 -13.71
CA THR A 249 11.33 -21.93 -12.78
C THR A 249 11.80 -21.87 -11.33
N ARG A 250 13.03 -22.28 -11.05
CA ARG A 250 13.54 -22.47 -9.68
C ARG A 250 14.77 -21.64 -9.37
N SER A 251 15.40 -21.06 -10.39
CA SER A 251 16.55 -20.22 -10.16
C SER A 251 16.19 -18.90 -9.49
N VAL A 252 17.21 -18.25 -8.92
CA VAL A 252 17.08 -16.90 -8.39
C VAL A 252 16.62 -15.94 -9.48
N LEU A 253 17.14 -16.08 -10.71
CA LEU A 253 16.76 -15.23 -11.84
C LEU A 253 15.29 -15.40 -12.23
N ALA A 254 14.78 -16.64 -12.22
CA ALA A 254 13.36 -16.91 -12.47
C ALA A 254 12.47 -16.28 -11.38
N ALA A 255 12.88 -16.35 -10.12
CA ALA A 255 12.17 -15.69 -9.02
C ALA A 255 12.20 -14.16 -9.14
N ILE A 256 13.32 -13.57 -9.58
CA ILE A 256 13.42 -12.13 -9.86
C ILE A 256 12.51 -11.72 -11.03
N GLU A 257 12.39 -12.53 -12.07
CA GLU A 257 11.46 -12.25 -13.18
C GLU A 257 10.00 -12.28 -12.73
N VAL A 258 9.60 -13.27 -11.93
CA VAL A 258 8.25 -13.29 -11.34
C VAL A 258 8.01 -12.05 -10.46
N MET A 259 9.00 -11.65 -9.66
CA MET A 259 8.93 -10.43 -8.86
C MET A 259 8.79 -9.17 -9.73
N ARG A 260 9.57 -9.06 -10.81
CA ARG A 260 9.48 -7.95 -11.78
C ARG A 260 8.11 -7.88 -12.43
N GLN A 261 7.56 -9.01 -12.89
CA GLN A 261 6.22 -9.07 -13.49
C GLN A 261 5.13 -8.65 -12.51
N ASN A 262 5.18 -9.14 -11.27
CA ASN A 262 4.22 -8.74 -10.24
C ASN A 262 4.30 -7.25 -9.91
N LEU A 263 5.52 -6.68 -9.82
CA LEU A 263 5.71 -5.24 -9.63
C LEU A 263 5.16 -4.44 -10.83
N CYS A 264 5.41 -4.89 -12.06
CA CYS A 264 4.86 -4.28 -13.27
C CYS A 264 3.33 -4.25 -13.24
N HIS A 265 2.70 -5.36 -12.88
CA HIS A 265 1.25 -5.46 -12.76
C HIS A 265 0.68 -4.52 -11.68
N ILE A 266 1.32 -4.46 -10.51
CA ILE A 266 0.91 -3.55 -9.43
C ILE A 266 1.02 -2.08 -9.87
N VAL A 267 2.13 -1.70 -10.51
CA VAL A 267 2.34 -0.33 -11.02
C VAL A 267 1.25 0.04 -12.04
N ASP A 268 0.92 -0.86 -12.97
CA ASP A 268 -0.11 -0.61 -13.96
C ASP A 268 -1.52 -0.50 -13.33
N GLN A 269 -1.85 -1.37 -12.37
CA GLN A 269 -3.10 -1.29 -11.61
C GLN A 269 -3.23 0.01 -10.82
N VAL A 270 -2.16 0.46 -10.16
CA VAL A 270 -2.16 1.73 -9.41
C VAL A 270 -2.30 2.90 -10.38
N ARG A 271 -1.63 2.87 -11.54
CA ARG A 271 -1.77 3.88 -12.59
C ARG A 271 -3.21 3.98 -13.10
N GLN A 272 -3.82 2.84 -13.46
CA GLN A 272 -5.18 2.79 -13.95
C GLN A 272 -6.18 3.27 -12.88
N SER A 273 -6.03 2.80 -11.65
CA SER A 273 -6.90 3.21 -10.54
C SER A 273 -6.79 4.70 -10.24
N SER A 274 -5.58 5.26 -10.25
CA SER A 274 -5.35 6.69 -10.04
C SER A 274 -5.96 7.52 -11.18
N TYR A 275 -5.84 7.07 -12.42
CA TYR A 275 -6.50 7.71 -13.56
C TYR A 275 -8.02 7.70 -13.43
N SER A 276 -8.61 6.58 -13.02
CA SER A 276 -10.05 6.48 -12.76
C SER A 276 -10.51 7.40 -11.61
N ILE A 277 -9.73 7.52 -10.52
CA ILE A 277 -10.04 8.45 -9.43
C ILE A 277 -9.98 9.90 -9.91
N ALA A 278 -8.97 10.27 -10.71
CA ALA A 278 -8.85 11.62 -11.26
C ALA A 278 -10.02 11.96 -12.19
N LEU A 279 -10.42 11.03 -13.07
CA LEU A 279 -11.57 11.19 -13.94
C LEU A 279 -12.87 11.34 -13.14
N GLY A 280 -13.12 10.43 -12.18
CA GLY A 280 -14.31 10.48 -11.32
C GLY A 280 -14.35 11.74 -10.45
N SER A 281 -13.21 12.23 -9.98
CA SER A 281 -13.12 13.50 -9.25
C SER A 281 -13.51 14.68 -10.14
N ASN A 282 -13.07 14.73 -11.40
CA ASN A 282 -13.51 15.77 -12.33
C ASN A 282 -15.02 15.72 -12.62
N GLU A 283 -15.61 14.52 -12.74
CA GLU A 283 -17.07 14.38 -12.88
C GLU A 283 -17.81 14.88 -11.64
N ILE A 284 -17.34 14.54 -10.44
CA ILE A 284 -17.90 15.03 -9.18
C ILE A 284 -17.75 16.55 -9.06
N ALA A 285 -16.61 17.12 -9.47
CA ALA A 285 -16.39 18.56 -9.45
C ALA A 285 -17.40 19.29 -10.36
N SER A 286 -17.61 18.77 -11.58
CA SER A 286 -18.64 19.28 -12.49
C SER A 286 -20.04 19.17 -11.89
N GLY A 287 -20.38 18.03 -11.27
CA GLY A 287 -21.67 17.83 -10.61
C GLY A 287 -21.87 18.74 -9.39
N THR A 288 -20.80 19.02 -8.66
CA THR A 288 -20.81 19.95 -7.52
C THR A 288 -21.01 21.38 -7.98
N SER A 289 -20.42 21.77 -9.11
CA SER A 289 -20.66 23.08 -9.73
C SER A 289 -22.12 23.26 -10.16
N ASP A 290 -22.72 22.24 -10.79
CA ASP A 290 -24.15 22.26 -11.16
C ASP A 290 -25.05 22.35 -9.91
N LEU A 291 -24.73 21.56 -8.88
CA LEU A 291 -25.48 21.61 -7.62
C LEU A 291 -25.35 22.97 -6.92
N SER A 292 -24.18 23.61 -6.98
CA SER A 292 -23.96 24.97 -6.48
C SER A 292 -24.89 25.96 -7.18
N GLN A 293 -24.92 25.95 -8.52
CA GLN A 293 -25.77 26.82 -9.31
C GLN A 293 -27.26 26.62 -8.95
N ARG A 294 -27.71 25.37 -8.89
CA ARG A 294 -29.10 25.06 -8.53
C ARG A 294 -29.45 25.47 -7.10
N THR A 295 -28.49 25.39 -6.17
CA THR A 295 -28.68 25.83 -4.79
C THR A 295 -28.81 27.36 -4.71
N GLU A 296 -28.03 28.10 -5.51
CA GLU A 296 -28.15 29.56 -5.63
C GLU A 296 -29.49 29.97 -6.26
N GLU A 297 -29.91 29.32 -7.35
CA GLU A 297 -31.21 29.53 -7.99
C GLU A 297 -32.38 29.23 -7.04
N GLN A 298 -32.25 28.16 -6.25
CA GLN A 298 -33.22 27.79 -5.22
C GLN A 298 -33.28 28.83 -4.09
N ALA A 299 -32.14 29.34 -3.63
CA ALA A 299 -32.09 30.40 -2.63
C ALA A 299 -32.78 31.69 -3.13
N ALA A 300 -32.52 32.09 -4.37
CA ALA A 300 -33.19 33.24 -4.98
C ALA A 300 -34.71 33.04 -5.09
N SER A 301 -35.14 31.84 -5.50
CA SER A 301 -36.56 31.47 -5.59
C SER A 301 -37.24 31.44 -4.22
N LEU A 302 -36.56 30.98 -3.18
CA LEU A 302 -37.04 30.99 -1.80
C LEU A 302 -37.17 32.41 -1.25
N GLN A 303 -36.22 33.30 -1.53
CA GLN A 303 -36.34 34.72 -1.15
C GLN A 303 -37.56 35.38 -1.78
N GLN A 304 -37.80 35.14 -3.08
CA GLN A 304 -38.99 35.68 -3.76
C GLN A 304 -40.29 35.08 -3.20
N THR A 305 -40.28 33.78 -2.87
CA THR A 305 -41.42 33.10 -2.25
C THR A 305 -41.69 33.67 -0.86
N ALA A 306 -40.67 33.85 -0.03
CA ALA A 306 -40.78 34.46 1.30
C ALA A 306 -41.35 35.88 1.24
N ALA A 307 -40.86 36.71 0.32
CA ALA A 307 -41.40 38.06 0.10
C ALA A 307 -42.89 38.03 -0.33
N SER A 308 -43.25 37.10 -1.22
CA SER A 308 -44.65 36.91 -1.64
C SER A 308 -45.53 36.43 -0.49
N MET A 309 -45.01 35.53 0.35
CA MET A 309 -45.71 35.03 1.54
C MET A 309 -45.90 36.12 2.60
N GLU A 310 -44.94 37.03 2.77
CA GLU A 310 -45.08 38.20 3.64
C GLU A 310 -46.19 39.14 3.13
N GLN A 311 -46.22 39.40 1.82
CA GLN A 311 -47.29 40.19 1.19
C GLN A 311 -48.67 39.54 1.37
N ILE A 312 -48.77 38.23 1.15
CA ILE A 312 -50.02 37.47 1.34
C ILE A 312 -50.43 37.48 2.82
N SER A 313 -49.49 37.27 3.74
CA SER A 313 -49.74 37.33 5.18
C SER A 313 -50.32 38.69 5.58
N ASN A 314 -49.71 39.78 5.11
CA ASN A 314 -50.19 41.14 5.37
C ASN A 314 -51.59 41.37 4.78
N ALA A 315 -51.85 40.89 3.56
CA ALA A 315 -53.17 41.01 2.93
C ALA A 315 -54.26 40.23 3.70
N VAL A 316 -53.95 39.02 4.18
CA VAL A 316 -54.89 38.23 4.98
C VAL A 316 -55.12 38.85 6.35
N THR A 317 -54.08 39.36 7.02
CA THR A 317 -54.24 40.12 8.28
C THR A 317 -55.13 41.35 8.07
N HIS A 318 -54.95 42.08 6.97
CA HIS A 318 -55.81 43.20 6.63
C HIS A 318 -57.26 42.77 6.36
N ASN A 319 -57.47 41.64 5.68
CA ASN A 319 -58.81 41.08 5.47
C ASN A 319 -59.50 40.71 6.79
N VAL A 320 -58.77 40.18 7.78
CA VAL A 320 -59.33 39.92 9.12
C VAL A 320 -59.87 41.20 9.76
N GLU A 321 -59.12 42.31 9.68
CA GLU A 321 -59.57 43.61 10.18
C GLU A 321 -60.79 44.14 9.40
N ILE A 322 -60.78 44.05 8.07
CA ILE A 322 -61.91 44.45 7.23
C ILE A 322 -63.15 43.66 7.61
N VAL A 323 -63.07 42.34 7.69
CA VAL A 323 -64.19 41.46 8.03
C VAL A 323 -64.79 41.82 9.39
N LYS A 324 -63.94 42.11 10.38
CA LYS A 324 -64.39 42.59 11.69
C LYS A 324 -65.16 43.91 11.58
N HIS A 325 -64.62 44.89 10.86
CA HIS A 325 -65.27 46.18 10.66
C HIS A 325 -66.61 46.06 9.89
N VAL A 326 -66.66 45.23 8.85
CA VAL A 326 -67.87 44.98 8.07
C VAL A 326 -68.92 44.23 8.90
N THR A 327 -68.50 43.31 9.79
CA THR A 327 -69.40 42.65 10.76
C THR A 327 -70.08 43.67 11.67
N ASP A 328 -69.31 44.60 12.24
CA ASP A 328 -69.84 45.65 13.12
C ASP A 328 -70.80 46.58 12.36
N LEU A 329 -70.49 46.92 11.11
CA LEU A 329 -71.36 47.72 10.25
C LEU A 329 -72.67 47.00 9.91
N ALA A 330 -72.63 45.71 9.59
CA ALA A 330 -73.81 44.90 9.31
C ALA A 330 -74.72 44.76 10.54
N ASN A 331 -74.14 44.60 11.73
CA ASN A 331 -74.89 44.59 12.99
C ASN A 331 -75.59 45.95 13.23
N THR A 332 -74.88 47.06 12.99
CA THR A 332 -75.45 48.41 13.12
C THR A 332 -76.57 48.67 12.13
N ALA A 333 -76.41 48.22 10.88
CA ALA A 333 -77.45 48.31 9.84
C ALA A 333 -78.69 47.47 10.21
N THR A 334 -78.48 46.26 10.75
CA THR A 334 -79.56 45.40 11.25
C THR A 334 -80.35 46.08 12.36
N GLN A 335 -79.64 46.67 13.33
CA GLN A 335 -80.27 47.41 14.43
C GLN A 335 -81.08 48.61 13.92
N THR A 336 -80.52 49.36 12.95
CA THR A 336 -81.19 50.54 12.36
C THR A 336 -82.46 50.14 11.60
N ALA A 337 -82.40 49.07 10.81
CA ALA A 337 -83.56 48.54 10.10
C ALA A 337 -84.65 48.04 11.08
N GLN A 338 -84.25 47.42 12.20
CA GLN A 338 -85.17 46.98 13.24
C GLN A 338 -85.88 48.16 13.91
N THR A 339 -85.14 49.19 14.32
CA THR A 339 -85.72 50.44 14.86
C THR A 339 -86.62 51.14 13.83
N GLY A 340 -86.23 51.18 12.55
CA GLY A 340 -87.06 51.73 11.48
C GLY A 340 -88.39 50.99 11.34
N ASN A 341 -88.38 49.66 11.42
CA ASN A 341 -89.59 48.84 11.37
C ASN A 341 -90.52 49.10 12.59
N GLU A 342 -89.95 49.25 13.78
CA GLU A 342 -90.70 49.64 14.99
C GLU A 342 -91.37 51.01 14.84
N VAL A 343 -90.66 52.01 14.31
CA VAL A 343 -91.21 53.35 14.03
C VAL A 343 -92.36 53.27 13.03
N PHE A 344 -92.19 52.55 11.91
CA PHE A 344 -93.27 52.38 10.93
C PHE A 344 -94.48 51.67 11.55
N SER A 345 -94.27 50.65 12.39
CA SER A 345 -95.37 49.99 13.13
C SER A 345 -96.13 50.97 14.03
N GLN A 346 -95.44 51.89 14.71
CA GLN A 346 -96.07 52.93 15.52
C GLN A 346 -96.87 53.92 14.66
N VAL A 347 -96.34 54.32 13.51
CA VAL A 347 -97.03 55.22 12.56
C VAL A 347 -98.30 54.57 12.00
N ILE A 348 -98.27 53.27 11.68
CA ILE A 348 -99.47 52.53 11.23
C ILE A 348 -100.55 52.54 12.31
N THR A 349 -100.19 52.29 13.57
CA THR A 349 -101.12 52.39 14.70
C THR A 349 -101.71 53.79 14.81
N MET A 350 -100.87 54.84 14.73
CA MET A 350 -101.33 56.22 14.79
C MET A 350 -102.28 56.58 13.63
N MET A 351 -101.98 56.14 12.41
CA MET A 351 -102.86 56.36 11.25
C MET A 351 -104.22 55.67 11.43
N ASN A 352 -104.25 54.48 12.03
CA ASN A 352 -105.49 53.78 12.38
C ASN A 352 -106.30 54.54 13.43
N ASP A 353 -105.64 55.10 14.45
CA ASP A 353 -106.29 55.91 15.48
C ASP A 353 -106.87 57.22 14.92
N ILE A 354 -106.10 57.91 14.07
CA ILE A 354 -106.57 59.14 13.38
C ILE A 354 -107.75 58.80 12.46
N ARG A 355 -107.71 57.69 11.72
CA ARG A 355 -108.81 57.22 10.88
C ARG A 355 -110.07 56.97 11.72
N SER A 356 -109.94 56.28 12.85
CA SER A 356 -111.04 56.02 13.79
C SER A 356 -111.63 57.31 14.37
N SER A 357 -110.77 58.24 14.78
CA SER A 357 -111.18 59.57 15.27
C SER A 357 -111.92 60.38 14.20
N SER A 358 -111.41 60.37 12.96
CA SER A 358 -112.02 61.06 11.82
C SER A 358 -113.40 60.49 11.48
N GLN A 359 -113.57 59.17 11.55
CA GLN A 359 -114.89 58.53 11.37
C GLN A 359 -115.90 58.99 12.42
N LYS A 360 -115.49 59.09 13.69
CA LYS A 360 -116.37 59.63 14.75
C LYS A 360 -116.77 61.08 14.46
N ILE A 361 -115.88 61.89 13.88
CA ILE A 361 -116.21 63.26 13.46
C ILE A 361 -117.26 63.24 12.35
N VAL A 362 -117.13 62.37 11.35
CA VAL A 362 -118.15 62.20 10.29
C VAL A 362 -119.52 61.92 10.91
N ASP A 363 -119.59 60.99 11.87
CA ASP A 363 -120.85 60.62 12.54
C ASP A 363 -121.45 61.82 13.31
N ILE A 364 -120.62 62.61 14.00
CA ILE A 364 -121.04 63.84 14.71
C ILE A 364 -121.55 64.89 13.72
N ILE A 365 -120.87 65.10 12.59
CA ILE A 365 -121.27 66.08 11.57
C ILE A 365 -122.58 65.66 10.90
N GLN A 366 -122.79 64.36 10.66
CA GLN A 366 -124.06 63.84 10.18
C GLN A 366 -125.19 64.09 11.19
N PHE A 367 -124.92 63.96 12.48
CA PHE A 367 -125.86 64.31 13.55
C PHE A 367 -126.16 65.82 13.58
N ILE A 368 -125.15 66.69 13.47
CA ILE A 368 -125.33 68.16 13.41
C ILE A 368 -126.15 68.55 12.19
N ASN A 369 -125.89 67.97 11.01
CA ASN A 369 -126.70 68.21 9.82
C ASN A 369 -128.16 67.77 10.03
N SER A 370 -128.38 66.65 10.75
CA SER A 370 -129.72 66.20 11.10
C SER A 370 -130.42 67.20 12.05
N ILE A 371 -129.71 67.76 13.02
CA ILE A 371 -130.23 68.83 13.89
C ILE A 371 -130.56 70.07 13.06
N ALA A 372 -129.65 70.54 12.21
CA ALA A 372 -129.86 71.70 11.35
C ALA A 372 -131.09 71.53 10.44
N PHE A 373 -131.28 70.34 9.88
CA PHE A 373 -132.49 70.00 9.12
C PHE A 373 -133.76 70.07 9.99
N GLN A 374 -133.75 69.47 11.18
CA GLN A 374 -134.86 69.55 12.12
C GLN A 374 -135.18 71.00 12.53
N THR A 375 -134.15 71.82 12.82
CA THR A 375 -134.29 73.24 13.15
C THR A 375 -134.86 74.04 11.98
N ASN A 376 -134.43 73.75 10.74
CA ASN A 376 -134.98 74.37 9.53
C ASN A 376 -136.48 74.05 9.34
N ILE A 377 -136.92 72.83 9.64
CA ILE A 377 -138.34 72.44 9.62
C ILE A 377 -139.13 73.11 10.75
N LEU A 378 -138.58 73.16 11.97
CA LEU A 378 -139.19 73.85 13.11
C LEU A 378 -139.36 75.35 12.85
N ALA A 379 -138.33 76.00 12.29
CA ALA A 379 -138.34 77.41 11.93
C ALA A 379 -139.32 77.72 10.80
N LEU A 380 -139.43 76.84 9.79
CA LEU A 380 -140.46 76.94 8.76
C LEU A 380 -141.87 76.84 9.37
N ASN A 381 -142.12 75.87 10.25
CA ASN A 381 -143.41 75.72 10.92
C ASN A 381 -143.75 76.94 11.79
N ALA A 382 -142.78 77.47 12.54
CA ALA A 382 -142.94 78.68 13.33
C ALA A 382 -143.20 79.92 12.45
N GLY A 383 -142.53 80.04 11.31
CA GLY A 383 -142.74 81.13 10.34
C GLY A 383 -144.13 81.09 9.70
N VAL A 384 -144.66 79.89 9.42
CA VAL A 384 -146.03 79.71 8.92
C VAL A 384 -147.06 80.11 9.98
N GLU A 385 -146.88 79.70 11.24
CA GLU A 385 -147.81 80.06 12.33
C GLU A 385 -147.73 81.56 12.67
N ALA A 386 -146.55 82.17 12.58
CA ALA A 386 -146.37 83.62 12.72
C ALA A 386 -147.07 84.41 11.59
N ALA A 387 -147.05 83.92 10.35
CA ALA A 387 -147.80 84.52 9.24
C ALA A 387 -149.33 84.40 9.44
N ARG A 388 -149.77 83.35 10.15
CA ARG A 388 -151.18 83.10 10.50
C ARG A 388 -151.72 84.05 11.56
N ALA A 389 -150.86 84.58 12.43
CA ALA A 389 -151.19 85.53 13.50
C ALA A 389 -151.30 87.01 13.04
N GLY A 390 -151.04 87.32 11.76
CA GLY A 390 -151.23 88.66 11.20
C GLY A 390 -150.26 89.72 11.74
N GLU A 391 -150.75 90.94 12.02
CA GLU A 391 -149.93 92.10 12.46
C GLU A 391 -149.14 91.80 13.76
N GLU A 392 -149.73 91.06 14.72
CA GLU A 392 -149.09 90.70 16.01
C GLU A 392 -147.93 89.69 15.84
N GLY A 393 -147.90 88.96 14.71
CA GLY A 393 -146.91 87.90 14.44
C GLY A 393 -145.64 88.36 13.70
N LYS A 394 -145.59 89.62 13.24
CA LYS A 394 -144.49 90.12 12.39
C LYS A 394 -143.10 89.96 13.02
N GLY A 395 -142.96 90.23 14.33
CA GLY A 395 -141.70 90.04 15.04
C GLY A 395 -141.26 88.58 15.09
N PHE A 396 -142.20 87.65 15.32
CA PHE A 396 -141.92 86.21 15.32
C PHE A 396 -141.61 85.66 13.93
N ALA A 397 -142.22 86.18 12.87
CA ALA A 397 -141.93 85.78 11.50
C ALA A 397 -140.50 86.15 11.08
N VAL A 398 -139.99 87.31 11.52
CA VAL A 398 -138.58 87.71 11.29
C VAL A 398 -137.64 86.78 12.04
N VAL A 399 -137.90 86.50 13.32
CA VAL A 399 -137.09 85.56 14.11
C VAL A 399 -137.11 84.16 13.49
N ALA A 400 -138.26 83.67 13.03
CA ALA A 400 -138.37 82.37 12.38
C ALA A 400 -137.60 82.32 11.05
N SER A 401 -137.61 83.39 10.25
CA SER A 401 -136.79 83.50 9.03
C SER A 401 -135.29 83.52 9.35
N GLU A 402 -134.89 84.21 10.42
CA GLU A 402 -133.48 84.28 10.85
C GLU A 402 -132.99 82.91 11.36
N VAL A 403 -133.79 82.24 12.20
CA VAL A 403 -133.50 80.87 12.67
C VAL A 403 -133.44 79.89 11.51
N ARG A 404 -134.30 80.05 10.50
CA ARG A 404 -134.27 79.23 9.28
C ARG A 404 -133.01 79.47 8.46
N SER A 405 -132.62 80.73 8.27
CA SER A 405 -131.38 81.08 7.58
C SER A 405 -130.16 80.51 8.32
N LEU A 406 -130.12 80.62 9.65
CA LEU A 406 -129.06 80.06 10.48
C LEU A 406 -129.01 78.52 10.40
N ALA A 407 -130.16 77.85 10.33
CA ALA A 407 -130.25 76.40 10.16
C ALA A 407 -129.75 75.96 8.78
N GLN A 408 -130.09 76.69 7.71
CA GLN A 408 -129.56 76.45 6.35
C GLN A 408 -128.05 76.70 6.29
N HIS A 409 -127.56 77.76 6.94
CA HIS A 409 -126.14 78.05 7.04
C HIS A 409 -125.39 76.96 7.83
N SER A 410 -125.98 76.46 8.91
CA SER A 410 -125.42 75.34 9.70
C SER A 410 -125.39 74.03 8.92
N ALA A 411 -126.41 73.74 8.11
CA ALA A 411 -126.43 72.57 7.23
C ALA A 411 -125.37 72.67 6.12
N SER A 412 -125.19 73.84 5.52
CA SER A 412 -124.15 74.10 4.53
C SER A 412 -122.75 73.94 5.15
N ALA A 413 -122.50 74.54 6.31
CA ALA A 413 -121.22 74.41 7.01
C ALA A 413 -120.95 72.96 7.44
N ALA A 414 -121.96 72.22 7.90
CA ALA A 414 -121.84 70.80 8.20
C ALA A 414 -121.50 69.97 6.94
N HIS A 415 -122.09 70.29 5.79
CA HIS A 415 -121.76 69.65 4.52
C HIS A 415 -120.32 69.91 4.08
N ASP A 416 -119.85 71.16 4.18
CA ASP A 416 -118.48 71.53 3.83
C ASP A 416 -117.46 70.83 4.76
N ILE A 417 -117.73 70.77 6.07
CA ILE A 417 -116.89 70.02 7.02
C ILE A 417 -116.91 68.52 6.69
N ASN A 418 -118.07 67.95 6.37
CA ASN A 418 -118.17 66.52 6.01
C ASN A 418 -117.32 66.20 4.78
N THR A 419 -117.34 67.06 3.76
CA THR A 419 -116.51 66.91 2.56
C THR A 419 -115.03 66.94 2.92
N LEU A 420 -114.58 67.93 3.70
CA LEU A 420 -113.19 68.04 4.15
C LEU A 420 -112.71 66.85 5.01
N ILE A 421 -113.56 66.33 5.89
CA ILE A 421 -113.24 65.16 6.72
C ILE A 421 -113.22 63.89 5.87
N THR A 422 -114.14 63.74 4.91
CA THR A 422 -114.14 62.60 3.98
C THR A 422 -112.86 62.58 3.14
N GLU A 423 -112.44 63.73 2.60
CA GLU A 423 -111.16 63.87 1.91
C GLU A 423 -109.98 63.55 2.84
N SER A 424 -110.03 63.97 4.10
CA SER A 424 -108.98 63.69 5.09
C SER A 424 -108.88 62.19 5.37
N VAL A 425 -110.01 61.48 5.52
CA VAL A 425 -110.06 60.02 5.70
C VAL A 425 -109.43 59.30 4.50
N GLN A 426 -109.72 59.74 3.28
CA GLN A 426 -109.09 59.18 2.06
C GLN A 426 -107.58 59.40 2.05
N LYS A 427 -107.10 60.61 2.40
CA LYS A 427 -105.66 60.90 2.50
C LYS A 427 -104.96 60.09 3.59
N ILE A 428 -105.61 59.89 4.75
CA ILE A 428 -105.10 59.03 5.83
C ILE A 428 -105.00 57.57 5.37
N ALA A 429 -106.01 57.06 4.65
CA ALA A 429 -105.98 55.70 4.11
C ALA A 429 -104.83 55.50 3.11
N ALA A 430 -104.64 56.44 2.18
CA ALA A 430 -103.52 56.42 1.25
C ALA A 430 -102.16 56.51 1.99
N GLY A 431 -102.09 57.35 3.04
CA GLY A 431 -100.90 57.45 3.89
C GLY A 431 -100.59 56.15 4.64
N ALA A 432 -101.61 55.47 5.18
CA ALA A 432 -101.46 54.19 5.87
C ALA A 432 -100.94 53.09 4.92
N GLU A 433 -101.41 53.07 3.67
CA GLU A 433 -100.92 52.13 2.65
C GLU A 433 -99.44 52.38 2.32
N LEU A 434 -99.03 53.64 2.11
CA LEU A 434 -97.63 53.99 1.86
C LEU A 434 -96.71 53.61 3.03
N VAL A 435 -97.14 53.84 4.27
CA VAL A 435 -96.39 53.48 5.48
C VAL A 435 -96.31 51.95 5.63
N THR A 436 -97.38 51.22 5.31
CA THR A 436 -97.38 49.75 5.30
C THR A 436 -96.39 49.20 4.27
N HIS A 437 -96.36 49.78 3.08
CA HIS A 437 -95.39 49.40 2.05
C HIS A 437 -93.95 49.74 2.46
N ALA A 438 -93.72 50.91 3.08
CA ALA A 438 -92.42 51.29 3.62
C ALA A 438 -91.96 50.34 4.74
N GLY A 439 -92.87 49.94 5.64
CA GLY A 439 -92.60 48.93 6.67
C GLY A 439 -92.22 47.57 6.09
N GLY A 440 -92.95 47.10 5.07
CA GLY A 440 -92.62 45.87 4.34
C GLY A 440 -91.25 45.92 3.66
N THR A 441 -90.91 47.07 3.06
CA THR A 441 -89.57 47.29 2.47
C THR A 441 -88.47 47.23 3.52
N MET A 442 -88.72 47.76 4.72
CA MET A 442 -87.75 47.70 5.83
C MET A 442 -87.60 46.27 6.38
N GLY A 443 -88.65 45.47 6.34
CA GLY A 443 -88.60 44.02 6.59
C GLY A 443 -87.67 43.28 5.60
N ASN A 444 -87.78 43.58 4.31
CA ASN A 444 -86.88 43.01 3.30
C ASN A 444 -85.42 43.42 3.50
N ILE A 445 -85.16 44.69 3.88
CA ILE A 445 -83.81 45.17 4.21
C ILE A 445 -83.24 44.39 5.40
N LEU A 446 -84.05 44.14 6.44
CA LEU A 446 -83.61 43.35 7.60
C LEU A 446 -83.20 41.93 7.20
N GLU A 447 -83.97 41.27 6.34
CA GLU A 447 -83.65 39.94 5.83
C GLU A 447 -82.36 39.92 5.01
N GLN A 448 -82.19 40.87 4.08
CA GLN A 448 -80.98 41.00 3.27
C GLN A 448 -79.74 41.29 4.14
N THR A 449 -79.88 42.15 5.16
CA THR A 449 -78.76 42.48 6.06
C THR A 449 -78.34 41.27 6.90
N ARG A 450 -79.29 40.41 7.30
CA ARG A 450 -78.98 39.12 7.96
C ARG A 450 -78.24 38.16 7.04
N GLN A 451 -78.63 38.07 5.76
CA GLN A 451 -77.90 37.26 4.78
C GLN A 451 -76.46 37.77 4.59
N VAL A 452 -76.27 39.09 4.51
CA VAL A 452 -74.93 39.70 4.45
C VAL A 452 -74.11 39.36 5.70
N ALA A 453 -74.69 39.47 6.90
CA ALA A 453 -74.02 39.10 8.16
C ALA A 453 -73.59 37.62 8.18
N HIS A 454 -74.42 36.72 7.63
CA HIS A 454 -74.07 35.31 7.50
C HIS A 454 -72.86 35.08 6.59
N LEU A 455 -72.84 35.70 5.40
CA LEU A 455 -71.71 35.61 4.46
C LEU A 455 -70.41 36.17 5.05
N ILE A 456 -70.50 37.28 5.79
CA ILE A 456 -69.33 37.87 6.47
C ILE A 456 -68.77 36.89 7.51
N ASN A 457 -69.62 36.16 8.24
CA ASN A 457 -69.18 35.16 9.19
C ASN A 457 -68.46 33.98 8.51
N GLU A 458 -68.96 33.52 7.36
CA GLU A 458 -68.25 32.50 6.55
C GLU A 458 -66.90 33.00 6.04
N ILE A 459 -66.83 34.25 5.56
CA ILE A 459 -65.56 34.88 5.15
C ILE A 459 -64.60 34.97 6.34
N SER A 460 -65.09 35.30 7.55
CA SER A 460 -64.28 35.34 8.76
C SER A 460 -63.65 33.99 9.09
N LEU A 461 -64.43 32.91 9.00
CA LEU A 461 -63.93 31.55 9.24
C LEU A 461 -62.87 31.17 8.21
N SER A 462 -63.16 31.39 6.91
CA SER A 462 -62.21 31.10 5.84
C SER A 462 -60.91 31.92 5.94
N THR A 463 -61.01 33.20 6.30
CA THR A 463 -59.84 34.08 6.46
C THR A 463 -58.98 33.64 7.65
N SER A 464 -59.59 33.18 8.74
CA SER A 464 -58.88 32.60 9.90
C SER A 464 -58.15 31.31 9.53
N GLU A 465 -58.78 30.41 8.76
CA GLU A 465 -58.13 29.21 8.23
C GLU A 465 -56.96 29.54 7.29
N GLN A 466 -57.12 30.53 6.40
CA GLN A 466 -56.05 31.01 5.54
C GLN A 466 -54.86 31.55 6.36
N GLN A 467 -55.11 32.30 7.42
CA GLN A 467 -54.06 32.81 8.31
C GLN A 467 -53.26 31.66 8.94
N LEU A 468 -53.94 30.61 9.41
CA LEU A 468 -53.28 29.41 9.93
C LEU A 468 -52.47 28.68 8.85
N GLY A 469 -53.03 28.52 7.66
CA GLY A 469 -52.35 27.89 6.51
C GLY A 469 -51.09 28.66 6.08
N ILE A 470 -51.15 30.00 6.05
CA ILE A 470 -50.01 30.86 5.74
C ILE A 470 -48.91 30.71 6.79
N SER A 471 -49.25 30.63 8.08
CA SER A 471 -48.28 30.40 9.15
C SER A 471 -47.53 29.07 8.98
N GLN A 472 -48.24 28.01 8.59
CA GLN A 472 -47.63 26.71 8.28
C GLN A 472 -46.69 26.79 7.06
N ILE A 473 -47.11 27.48 5.99
CA ILE A 473 -46.27 27.67 4.80
C ILE A 473 -45.01 28.47 5.16
N ASN A 474 -45.12 29.53 5.96
CA ASN A 474 -43.95 30.29 6.42
C ASN A 474 -42.95 29.40 7.19
N THR A 475 -43.45 28.50 8.04
CA THR A 475 -42.59 27.53 8.75
C THR A 475 -41.89 26.58 7.77
N ALA A 476 -42.59 26.09 6.74
CA ALA A 476 -42.02 25.23 5.71
C ALA A 476 -40.97 25.96 4.85
N VAL A 477 -41.22 27.23 4.48
CA VAL A 477 -40.26 28.07 3.76
C VAL A 477 -38.99 28.29 4.58
N ALA A 478 -39.10 28.55 5.88
CA ALA A 478 -37.96 28.69 6.77
C ALA A 478 -37.13 27.39 6.88
N GLN A 479 -37.79 26.22 6.89
CA GLN A 479 -37.09 24.93 6.84
C GLN A 479 -36.38 24.70 5.51
N LEU A 480 -37.00 25.05 4.39
CA LEU A 480 -36.38 24.96 3.06
C LEU A 480 -35.16 25.88 2.95
N ASP A 481 -35.23 27.08 3.52
CA ASP A 481 -34.10 28.02 3.59
C ASP A 481 -32.91 27.41 4.37
N GLN A 482 -33.19 26.82 5.55
CA GLN A 482 -32.17 26.12 6.34
C GLN A 482 -31.52 24.96 5.56
N VAL A 483 -32.31 24.13 4.87
CA VAL A 483 -31.78 23.03 4.04
C VAL A 483 -30.98 23.57 2.87
N THR A 484 -31.40 24.68 2.26
CA THR A 484 -30.67 25.33 1.16
C THR A 484 -29.30 25.83 1.63
N HIS A 485 -29.21 26.41 2.82
CA HIS A 485 -27.93 26.77 3.44
C HIS A 485 -27.04 25.55 3.75
N GLN A 486 -27.62 24.45 4.23
CA GLN A 486 -26.89 23.20 4.45
C GLN A 486 -26.37 22.60 3.14
N ASN A 487 -27.16 22.65 2.06
CA ASN A 487 -26.74 22.22 0.74
C ASN A 487 -25.56 23.06 0.22
N ALA A 488 -25.58 24.38 0.42
CA ALA A 488 -24.45 25.24 0.05
C ALA A 488 -23.17 24.87 0.80
N ALA A 489 -23.28 24.56 2.10
CA ALA A 489 -22.14 24.08 2.90
C ALA A 489 -21.62 22.71 2.41
N LEU A 490 -22.54 21.77 2.11
CA LEU A 490 -22.20 20.44 1.58
C LEU A 490 -21.54 20.52 0.20
N VAL A 491 -21.99 21.44 -0.66
CA VAL A 491 -21.36 21.72 -1.96
C VAL A 491 -19.91 22.18 -1.75
N GLN A 492 -19.66 23.10 -0.83
CA GLN A 492 -18.31 23.58 -0.54
C GLN A 492 -17.39 22.48 0.02
N GLU A 493 -17.90 21.66 0.93
CA GLU A 493 -17.17 20.52 1.49
C GLU A 493 -16.87 19.47 0.41
N SER A 494 -17.84 19.18 -0.46
CA SER A 494 -17.70 18.25 -1.57
C SER A 494 -16.66 18.72 -2.59
N ALA A 495 -16.66 20.01 -2.92
CA ALA A 495 -15.64 20.61 -3.80
C ALA A 495 -14.23 20.43 -3.21
N THR A 496 -14.05 20.75 -1.93
CA THR A 496 -12.77 20.61 -1.23
C THR A 496 -12.29 19.16 -1.15
N ALA A 497 -13.20 18.23 -0.87
CA ALA A 497 -12.90 16.79 -0.85
C ALA A 497 -12.51 16.28 -2.24
N THR A 498 -13.20 16.75 -3.27
CA THR A 498 -12.94 16.38 -4.67
C THR A 498 -11.59 16.88 -5.16
N ASP A 499 -11.22 18.13 -4.84
CA ASP A 499 -9.89 18.67 -5.13
C ASP A 499 -8.80 17.85 -4.42
N SER A 500 -9.03 17.46 -3.17
CA SER A 500 -8.10 16.61 -2.41
C SER A 500 -7.93 15.24 -3.04
N LEU A 501 -9.02 14.61 -3.51
CA LEU A 501 -8.98 13.32 -4.22
C LEU A 501 -8.21 13.43 -5.55
N SER A 502 -8.45 14.49 -6.32
CA SER A 502 -7.75 14.77 -7.58
C SER A 502 -6.25 14.98 -7.35
N SER A 503 -5.88 15.75 -6.33
CA SER A 503 -4.49 15.96 -5.93
C SER A 503 -3.83 14.65 -5.47
N GLN A 504 -4.53 13.82 -4.68
CA GLN A 504 -4.00 12.55 -4.21
C GLN A 504 -3.79 11.55 -5.36
N ALA A 505 -4.72 11.50 -6.32
CA ALA A 505 -4.59 10.68 -7.52
C ALA A 505 -3.37 11.11 -8.36
N THR A 506 -3.18 12.42 -8.55
CA THR A 506 -2.01 12.97 -9.26
C THR A 506 -0.72 12.63 -8.51
N HIS A 507 -0.71 12.76 -7.18
CA HIS A 507 0.44 12.40 -6.36
C HIS A 507 0.79 10.91 -6.45
N LEU A 508 -0.21 10.02 -6.48
CA LEU A 508 0.01 8.58 -6.68
C LEU A 508 0.63 8.30 -8.05
N VAL A 509 0.16 8.97 -9.12
CA VAL A 509 0.76 8.87 -10.46
C VAL A 509 2.20 9.35 -10.45
N ASP A 510 2.51 10.43 -9.74
CA ASP A 510 3.88 10.95 -9.62
C ASP A 510 4.81 10.00 -8.88
N LEU A 511 4.34 9.37 -7.79
CA LEU A 511 5.13 8.40 -7.03
C LEU A 511 5.50 7.16 -7.88
N ILE A 512 4.57 6.70 -8.73
CA ILE A 512 4.82 5.54 -9.58
C ILE A 512 5.62 5.87 -10.86
N LYS A 513 5.81 7.14 -11.22
CA LYS A 513 6.63 7.53 -12.40
C LYS A 513 8.09 7.07 -12.32
N VAL A 514 8.59 6.83 -11.10
CA VAL A 514 9.94 6.24 -10.90
C VAL A 514 10.02 4.84 -11.52
N PHE A 515 8.90 4.12 -11.60
CA PHE A 515 8.84 2.79 -12.20
C PHE A 515 8.66 2.86 -13.73
N ILE A 516 9.69 2.46 -14.46
CA ILE A 516 9.69 2.40 -15.93
C ILE A 516 9.21 1.01 -16.34
N VAL A 517 8.04 0.93 -16.97
CA VAL A 517 7.45 -0.31 -17.52
C VAL A 517 7.54 -0.31 -19.05
N GLU A 518 7.54 -1.49 -19.67
CA GLU A 518 7.84 -1.69 -21.10
C GLU A 518 6.91 -0.89 -22.05
N ASP A 519 5.71 -0.53 -21.60
CA ASP A 519 4.76 0.35 -22.30
C ASP A 519 5.30 1.79 -22.50
N MET A 520 6.23 2.26 -21.67
CA MET A 520 6.90 3.56 -21.86
C MET A 520 7.80 3.58 -23.10
N ILE A 521 8.51 2.49 -23.39
CA ILE A 521 9.45 2.43 -24.53
C ILE A 521 8.69 2.32 -25.86
N SER A 522 7.56 1.63 -25.87
CA SER A 522 6.73 1.45 -27.07
C SER A 522 6.02 2.75 -27.48
N ARG A 523 5.51 3.54 -26.52
CA ARG A 523 4.90 4.86 -26.79
C ARG A 523 5.93 5.92 -27.17
N GLN A 524 7.09 5.97 -26.51
CA GLN A 524 8.18 6.89 -26.89
C GLN A 524 8.74 6.60 -28.29
N ARG A 525 8.75 5.33 -28.71
CA ARG A 525 9.18 4.93 -30.06
C ARG A 525 8.11 5.24 -31.12
N LEU A 526 6.82 5.16 -30.77
CA LEU A 526 5.72 5.59 -31.63
C LEU A 526 5.72 7.11 -31.84
N ASP A 527 5.95 7.91 -30.79
CA ASP A 527 6.01 9.37 -30.87
C ASP A 527 7.24 9.87 -31.67
N MET A 528 8.38 9.15 -31.66
CA MET A 528 9.53 9.47 -32.51
C MET A 528 9.28 9.11 -34.00
N VAL A 529 8.56 8.02 -34.28
CA VAL A 529 8.28 7.60 -35.67
C VAL A 529 7.24 8.50 -36.33
N THR A 530 6.25 9.02 -35.60
CA THR A 530 5.32 10.04 -36.13
C THR A 530 6.01 11.39 -36.35
N GLN A 531 7.02 11.75 -35.56
CA GLN A 531 7.75 13.00 -35.75
C GLN A 531 8.67 12.95 -36.98
N ASP A 532 9.32 11.81 -37.27
CA ASP A 532 10.11 11.63 -38.50
C ASP A 532 9.23 11.54 -39.77
N GLN A 533 8.03 10.96 -39.70
CA GLN A 533 7.13 10.91 -40.87
C GLN A 533 6.49 12.27 -41.21
N VAL A 534 6.30 13.16 -40.23
CA VAL A 534 5.83 14.53 -40.50
C VAL A 534 6.94 15.39 -41.12
N VAL A 535 8.20 15.20 -40.69
CA VAL A 535 9.35 15.91 -41.27
C VAL A 535 9.66 15.46 -42.70
N ASP A 536 9.41 14.20 -43.06
CA ASP A 536 9.62 13.68 -44.43
C ASP A 536 8.47 14.05 -45.39
N MET A 537 7.24 14.27 -44.89
CA MET A 537 6.14 14.82 -45.70
C MET A 537 6.35 16.29 -46.05
N ASP A 538 6.84 17.12 -45.11
CA ASP A 538 7.14 18.53 -45.38
C ASP A 538 8.35 18.68 -46.33
N ARG A 539 9.32 17.77 -46.30
CA ARG A 539 10.45 17.77 -47.24
C ARG A 539 10.04 17.42 -48.68
N ASN A 540 9.06 16.55 -48.88
CA ASN A 540 8.58 16.17 -50.22
C ASN A 540 7.60 17.19 -50.82
N GLN A 541 6.95 18.04 -50.02
CA GLN A 541 6.16 19.16 -50.56
C GLN A 541 7.01 20.37 -50.98
N PHE A 542 8.24 20.51 -50.49
CA PHE A 542 9.11 21.64 -50.85
C PHE A 542 9.95 21.44 -52.13
N ILE A 543 9.83 20.28 -52.81
CA ILE A 543 10.56 19.98 -54.07
C ILE A 543 9.64 19.99 -55.31
N MET A 544 8.33 20.21 -55.14
CA MET A 544 7.37 20.27 -56.27
C MET A 544 6.55 21.57 -56.34
N HIS A 545 7.17 22.72 -56.03
CA HIS A 545 6.64 24.01 -56.48
C HIS A 545 7.72 25.00 -56.90
#